data_AF-A0A3G7FIP1-F1
#
_entry.id   AF-A0A3G7FIP1-F1
#
_cell.length_a   1.000
_cell.length_b   1.000
_cell.length_c   1.000
_cell.angle_alpha   90.00
_cell.angle_beta   90.00
_cell.angle_gamma   90.00
#
_symmetry.space_group_name_H-M   'P 1'
#
loop_
_entity.id
_entity.type
_entity.pdbx_description
1 polymer ?
#
loop_
_entity_poly.entity_id
_entity_poly.type
_entity_poly.pdbx_seq_one_letter_code
_entity_poly.pdbx_strand_id
1 'polypeptide(L)' 'KMADIQTERAYQKQPTIFQNKKRVLLGETGKEKLPRYYKNIGLGFKTPKEAIEGTYIDKKCPFTGNVSFEG' A
#
# COMPACT_ATOMS: atom_id res chain seq x y z
N LYS A 1 -6.46 -17.70 2.81
CA LYS A 1 -7.41 -16.58 3.01
C LYS A 1 -6.66 -15.54 3.84
N MET A 2 -6.25 -14.40 3.27
CA MET A 2 -5.59 -13.35 4.07
C MET A 2 -6.63 -12.76 5.04
N ALA A 3 -6.22 -12.50 6.28
CA ALA A 3 -7.08 -11.91 7.31
C ALA A 3 -7.63 -10.55 6.84
N ASP A 4 -8.79 -10.17 7.37
CA ASP A 4 -9.34 -8.84 7.12
C ASP A 4 -8.32 -7.78 7.54
N ILE A 5 -8.08 -6.79 6.66
CA ILE A 5 -7.05 -5.74 6.84
C ILE A 5 -7.43 -4.80 8.00
N GLN A 6 -8.72 -4.71 8.30
CA GLN A 6 -9.30 -3.83 9.30
C GLN A 6 -9.55 -4.61 10.61
N THR A 7 -8.50 -4.92 11.34
CA THR A 7 -8.61 -5.60 12.65
C THR A 7 -8.77 -4.64 13.82
N GLU A 8 -8.24 -3.42 13.69
CA GLU A 8 -8.27 -2.40 14.75
C GLU A 8 -9.49 -1.47 14.64
N ARG A 9 -9.71 -0.69 15.69
CA ARG A 9 -10.76 0.34 15.74
C ARG A 9 -10.52 1.51 14.77
N ALA A 10 -9.26 1.86 14.52
CA ALA A 10 -8.90 2.95 13.61
C ALA A 10 -8.73 2.44 12.18
N TYR A 11 -9.22 3.20 11.19
CA TYR A 11 -9.16 2.81 9.79
C TYR A 11 -7.71 2.71 9.28
N GLN A 12 -7.28 1.53 8.83
CA GLN A 12 -5.95 1.31 8.28
C GLN A 12 -5.88 1.71 6.80
N LYS A 13 -5.04 2.70 6.49
CA LYS A 13 -4.73 3.12 5.12
C LYS A 13 -3.27 3.53 4.98
N GLN A 14 -2.77 3.50 3.74
CA GLN A 14 -1.48 4.10 3.44
C GLN A 14 -1.63 5.63 3.47
N PRO A 15 -0.79 6.36 4.22
CA PRO A 15 -0.91 7.81 4.36
C PRO A 15 -0.56 8.55 3.06
N THR A 16 0.27 7.97 2.20
CA THR A 16 0.72 8.53 0.93
C THR A 16 -0.29 8.36 -0.21
N ILE A 17 -1.29 7.48 -0.04
CA ILE A 17 -2.29 7.19 -1.07
C ILE A 17 -3.63 7.81 -0.67
N PHE A 18 -4.12 8.72 -1.49
CA PHE A 18 -5.47 9.23 -1.38
C PHE A 18 -6.47 8.25 -2.00
N GLN A 19 -7.34 7.67 -1.17
CA GLN A 19 -8.27 6.63 -1.61
C GLN A 19 -9.56 7.19 -2.23
N ASN A 20 -9.95 8.42 -1.87
CA ASN A 20 -11.23 9.02 -2.27
C ASN A 20 -11.11 9.81 -3.58
N LYS A 21 -10.37 9.27 -4.56
CA LYS A 21 -10.23 9.91 -5.87
C LYS A 21 -11.60 9.92 -6.55
N LYS A 22 -12.18 11.12 -6.75
CA LYS A 22 -13.44 11.27 -7.48
C LYS A 22 -13.23 10.80 -8.91
N ARG A 23 -14.04 9.83 -9.34
CA ARG A 23 -14.04 9.35 -10.72
C ARG A 23 -14.74 10.40 -11.57
N VAL A 24 -14.07 10.86 -12.62
CA VAL A 24 -14.74 11.63 -13.67
C VAL A 24 -15.71 10.67 -14.33
N LEU A 25 -16.99 11.03 -14.39
CA LEU A 25 -18.11 10.18 -14.82
C LEU A 25 -17.98 9.63 -16.26
N LEU A 26 -16.91 9.97 -16.98
CA LEU A 26 -16.68 9.65 -18.39
C LEU A 26 -15.60 8.57 -18.62
N GLY A 27 -14.95 8.05 -17.58
CA GLY A 27 -13.85 7.07 -17.72
C GLY A 27 -14.18 5.71 -17.09
N GLU A 28 -14.29 4.69 -17.94
CA GLU A 28 -14.26 3.24 -17.72
C GLU A 28 -14.84 2.68 -16.39
N THR A 29 -15.89 1.88 -16.54
CA THR A 29 -16.67 1.12 -15.55
C THR A 29 -15.91 -0.03 -14.85
N GLY A 30 -14.59 0.07 -14.67
CA GLY A 30 -13.81 -0.91 -13.89
C GLY A 30 -13.52 -0.37 -12.51
N LYS A 31 -13.65 -1.14 -11.41
CA LYS A 31 -13.10 -0.76 -10.10
C LYS A 31 -11.58 -0.58 -10.26
N GLU A 32 -11.08 0.66 -10.41
CA GLU A 32 -9.63 0.90 -10.39
C GLU A 32 -9.12 0.35 -9.07
N LYS A 33 -8.18 -0.60 -9.16
CA LYS A 33 -7.44 -1.01 -7.98
C LYS A 33 -6.75 0.22 -7.44
N LEU A 34 -6.97 0.51 -6.16
CA LEU A 34 -6.29 1.60 -5.48
C LEU A 34 -4.78 1.46 -5.69
N PRO A 35 -4.09 2.52 -6.17
CA PRO A 35 -2.65 2.46 -6.34
C PRO A 35 -1.99 2.19 -4.99
N ARG A 36 -1.05 1.25 -4.94
CA ARG A 36 -0.33 0.90 -3.72
C ARG A 36 1.03 1.59 -3.70
N TYR A 37 1.34 2.23 -2.59
CA TYR A 37 2.66 2.83 -2.39
C TYR A 37 3.65 1.75 -1.94
N TYR A 38 4.79 1.68 -2.62
CA TYR A 38 5.96 0.91 -2.23
C TYR A 38 7.22 1.72 -2.55
N LYS A 39 8.31 1.45 -1.85
CA LYS A 39 9.62 2.05 -2.06
C LYS A 39 10.71 1.00 -2.12
N ASN A 40 11.76 1.31 -2.85
CA ASN A 40 13.00 0.54 -2.84
C ASN A 40 13.84 1.00 -1.64
N ILE A 41 14.34 0.06 -0.85
CA ILE A 41 15.09 0.34 0.38
C ILE A 41 16.58 0.59 0.09
N GLY A 42 17.07 0.18 -1.08
CA GLY A 42 18.49 0.25 -1.45
C GLY A 42 19.26 -1.00 -1.03
N LEU A 43 20.60 -0.88 -0.93
CA LEU A 43 21.51 -1.96 -0.51
C LEU A 43 21.42 -3.26 -1.33
N GLY A 44 20.94 -3.19 -2.57
CA GLY A 44 20.78 -4.35 -3.46
C GLY A 44 19.56 -5.23 -3.17
N PHE A 45 18.72 -4.88 -2.19
CA PHE A 45 17.48 -5.62 -1.91
C PHE A 45 16.40 -5.31 -2.94
N LYS A 46 15.80 -6.36 -3.50
CA LYS A 46 14.66 -6.26 -4.41
C LYS A 46 13.37 -6.16 -3.60
N THR A 47 12.47 -5.28 -4.02
CA THR A 47 11.13 -5.18 -3.44
C THR A 47 10.34 -6.46 -3.74
N PRO A 48 9.82 -7.16 -2.71
CA PRO A 48 9.08 -8.40 -2.91
C PRO A 48 7.76 -8.14 -3.61
N LYS A 49 7.31 -9.10 -4.44
CA LYS A 49 6.00 -9.03 -5.14
C LYS A 49 4.84 -8.82 -4.16
N GLU A 50 4.93 -9.40 -2.97
CA GLU A 50 3.94 -9.23 -1.90
C GLU A 50 3.83 -7.78 -1.40
N ALA A 51 4.91 -7.00 -1.41
CA ALA A 51 4.83 -5.58 -1.04
C ALA A 51 4.16 -4.74 -2.14
N ILE A 52 4.32 -5.16 -3.40
CA ILE A 52 3.78 -4.48 -4.60
C ILE A 52 2.29 -4.79 -4.79
N GLU A 53 1.90 -6.06 -4.67
CA GLU A 53 0.55 -6.54 -4.97
C GLU A 53 -0.28 -6.88 -3.73
N GLY A 54 0.35 -6.95 -2.55
CA GLY A 54 -0.34 -7.27 -1.30
C GLY A 54 -1.34 -6.19 -0.91
N THR A 55 -2.18 -6.50 0.07
CA THR A 55 -3.23 -5.59 0.56
C THR A 55 -3.04 -5.19 2.03
N TYR A 56 -2.03 -5.74 2.71
CA TYR A 56 -1.73 -5.43 4.11
C TYR A 56 -1.36 -3.95 4.31
N ILE A 57 -1.67 -3.39 5.48
CA ILE A 57 -1.24 -2.04 5.88
C ILE A 57 -0.35 -2.18 7.10
N ASP A 58 0.95 -1.99 6.89
CA ASP A 58 1.94 -2.02 7.96
C ASP A 58 2.84 -0.79 7.88
N LYS A 59 2.88 -0.04 8.99
CA LYS A 59 3.73 1.15 9.15
C LYS A 59 5.19 0.79 9.41
N LYS A 60 5.46 -0.42 9.91
CA LYS A 60 6.80 -0.91 10.23
C LYS A 60 7.48 -1.62 9.06
N CYS A 61 6.72 -1.98 8.02
CA CYS A 61 7.28 -2.59 6.83
C CYS A 61 8.24 -1.61 6.13
N PRO A 62 9.48 -2.03 5.80
CA PRO A 62 10.45 -1.14 5.19
C PRO A 62 10.14 -0.85 3.71
N PHE A 63 9.31 -1.66 3.05
CA PHE A 63 8.92 -1.46 1.65
C PHE A 63 7.67 -0.59 1.48
N THR A 64 6.71 -0.64 2.40
CA THR A 64 5.41 0.06 2.27
C THR A 64 5.17 1.14 3.33
N GLY A 65 6.05 1.22 4.33
CA GLY A 65 6.01 2.15 5.44
C GLY A 65 7.14 3.19 5.41
N ASN A 66 7.17 4.05 6.44
CA ASN A 66 8.18 5.10 6.57
C ASN A 66 9.34 4.66 7.49
N VAL A 67 9.84 3.44 7.29
CA VAL A 67 11.00 2.92 8.00
C VAL A 67 12.18 2.91 7.05
N SER A 68 13.32 3.45 7.49
CA SER A 68 14.59 3.36 6.78
C SER A 68 15.39 2.17 7.32
N PHE A 69 16.15 1.53 6.45
CA PHE A 69 17.10 0.49 6.88
C PHE A 69 18.41 1.20 7.20
N GLU A 70 18.69 1.38 8.48
CA GLU A 70 19.95 1.91 8.97
C GLU A 70 20.74 0.72 9.52
N GLY A 71 22.00 0.61 9.10
CA GLY A 71 22.95 -0.39 9.57
C GLY A 71 23.77 0.14 10.72
#